data_AF-A0A3N0XUT5-F1
#
_entry.id   AF-A0A3N0XUT5-F1
#
_cell.length_a   1.000
_cell.length_b   1.000
_cell.length_c   1.000
_cell.angle_alpha   90.00
_cell.angle_beta   90.00
_cell.angle_gamma   90.00
#
_symmetry.space_group_name_H-M   'P 1'
#
loop_
_entity.id
_entity.type
_entity.pdbx_description
1 polymer ?
#
loop_
_entity_poly.entity_id
_entity_poly.type
_entity_poly.pdbx_seq_one_letter_code
_entity_poly.pdbx_strand_id
1 'polypeptide(L)'
;MHHAPGAMEPEPPQFPALRALVIASPVLSALPSPVVPRPAPLHNIATTPEPLYNMDAMPESPAVMDATPESPAIMDATPEFLAIMNVAPEATKAIMKNIFHQSFNAYKTDIEPRLSEHTLHHMQCSRKLFEIMLSYRRVSGAYIEGDNVAVTVEGEAARVLNFDTGCGVNLGMRGLESLGMFIYRTATALDQNDVFEALSAKIQHSRHVAETFRKSGLASAMFE
;
A
#
# COMPACT_ATOMS: atom_id res chain seq x y z
N MET A 1 -39.15 -9.22 60.86
CA MET A 1 -38.43 -8.37 59.89
C MET A 1 -37.51 -9.27 59.09
N HIS A 2 -37.85 -9.52 57.82
CA HIS A 2 -37.06 -10.37 56.93
C HIS A 2 -35.91 -9.54 56.34
N HIS A 3 -34.67 -9.96 56.58
CA HIS A 3 -33.49 -9.43 55.88
C HIS A 3 -33.46 -9.98 54.46
N ALA A 4 -33.48 -9.09 53.46
CA ALA A 4 -33.21 -9.42 52.07
C ALA A 4 -31.70 -9.76 51.90
N PRO A 5 -31.33 -10.71 51.02
CA PRO A 5 -29.94 -10.97 50.72
C PRO A 5 -29.36 -9.83 49.88
N GLY A 6 -28.16 -9.37 50.26
CA GLY A 6 -27.43 -8.33 49.57
C GLY A 6 -27.17 -8.70 48.11
N ALA A 7 -27.39 -7.72 47.24
CA ALA A 7 -26.97 -7.80 45.85
C ALA A 7 -25.45 -8.00 45.80
N MET A 8 -25.02 -9.15 45.28
CA MET A 8 -23.63 -9.36 44.90
C MET A 8 -23.29 -8.35 43.80
N GLU A 9 -22.37 -7.46 44.12
CA GLU A 9 -21.72 -6.59 43.16
C GLU A 9 -21.00 -7.48 42.12
N PRO A 10 -21.19 -7.24 40.80
CA PRO A 10 -20.57 -8.08 39.79
C PRO A 10 -19.04 -7.94 39.88
N GLU A 11 -18.35 -9.07 40.02
CA GLU A 11 -16.89 -9.13 39.93
C GLU A 11 -16.42 -8.41 38.66
N PRO A 12 -15.36 -7.57 38.74
CA PRO A 12 -14.79 -6.94 37.57
C PRO A 12 -14.30 -8.03 36.60
N PRO A 13 -14.40 -7.83 35.29
CA PRO A 13 -13.92 -8.81 34.31
C PRO A 13 -12.45 -9.15 34.60
N GLN A 14 -12.17 -10.44 34.77
CA GLN A 14 -10.83 -10.96 35.13
C GLN A 14 -9.79 -10.83 34.00
N PHE A 15 -10.16 -10.20 32.88
CA PHE A 15 -9.27 -9.98 31.74
C PHE A 15 -8.67 -8.57 31.78
N PRO A 16 -7.35 -8.42 31.48
CA PRO A 16 -6.72 -7.12 31.38
C PRO A 16 -7.44 -6.26 30.34
N ALA A 17 -7.51 -4.95 30.58
CA ALA A 17 -8.18 -4.00 29.69
C ALA A 17 -7.57 -4.07 28.28
N LEU A 18 -8.26 -4.76 27.36
CA LEU A 18 -7.88 -4.90 25.97
C LEU A 18 -7.95 -3.54 25.26
N ARG A 19 -6.92 -3.24 24.48
CA ARG A 19 -6.84 -1.97 23.72
C ARG A 19 -6.92 -2.24 22.23
N ALA A 20 -7.80 -1.51 21.55
CA ALA A 20 -7.85 -1.49 20.10
C ALA A 20 -7.10 -0.26 19.56
N LEU A 21 -6.08 -0.46 18.73
CA LEU A 21 -5.35 0.60 18.04
C LEU A 21 -5.71 0.60 16.56
N VAL A 22 -6.18 1.74 16.06
CA VAL A 22 -6.49 1.94 14.65
C VAL A 22 -5.48 2.89 14.05
N ILE A 23 -4.79 2.44 13.02
CA ILE A 23 -3.90 3.26 12.21
C ILE A 23 -4.67 3.65 10.95
N ALA A 24 -5.16 4.88 10.92
CA ALA A 24 -5.74 5.49 9.72
C ALA A 24 -4.73 6.51 9.17
N SER A 25 -4.25 6.30 7.95
CA SER A 25 -3.39 7.30 7.28
C SER A 25 -4.24 8.27 6.47
N PRO A 26 -4.12 9.60 6.68
CA PRO A 26 -4.68 10.58 5.77
C PRO A 26 -3.89 10.62 4.47
N VAL A 27 -4.57 11.03 3.41
CA VAL A 27 -4.08 11.12 2.03
C VAL A 27 -2.70 11.77 1.98
N LEU A 28 -1.69 11.05 1.48
CA LEU A 28 -0.44 11.69 1.08
C LEU A 28 -0.68 12.38 -0.28
N SER A 29 -1.41 13.50 -0.27
CA SER A 29 -1.46 14.37 -1.44
C SER A 29 -0.02 14.79 -1.70
N ALA A 30 0.55 14.27 -2.79
CA ALA A 30 1.91 14.54 -3.18
C ALA A 30 2.18 16.04 -3.05
N LEU A 31 3.12 16.41 -2.18
CA LEU A 31 3.73 17.73 -2.25
C LEU A 31 4.20 17.93 -3.69
N PRO A 32 3.90 19.06 -4.34
CA PRO A 32 4.43 19.33 -5.67
C PRO A 32 5.95 19.18 -5.61
N SER A 33 6.49 18.25 -6.40
CA SER A 33 7.92 18.02 -6.50
C SER A 33 8.62 19.37 -6.71
N PRO A 34 9.69 19.69 -5.95
CA PRO A 34 10.42 20.93 -6.17
C PRO A 34 10.88 20.96 -7.63
N VAL A 35 10.59 22.06 -8.32
CA VAL A 35 11.11 22.34 -9.66
C VAL A 35 12.63 22.28 -9.57
N VAL A 36 13.23 21.19 -10.05
CA VAL A 36 14.68 21.04 -10.10
C VAL A 36 15.19 22.00 -11.18
N PRO A 37 16.02 23.01 -10.84
CA PRO A 37 16.62 23.86 -11.85
C PRO A 37 17.56 23.04 -12.74
N ARG A 38 17.41 23.19 -14.05
CA ARG A 38 18.27 22.57 -15.09
C ARG A 38 19.76 22.84 -14.79
N PRO A 39 20.63 21.82 -14.68
CA PRO A 39 22.07 22.05 -14.60
C PRO A 39 22.59 22.59 -15.93
N ALA A 40 23.42 23.63 -15.89
CA ALA A 40 24.15 24.10 -17.07
C ALA A 40 25.17 23.03 -17.52
N PRO A 41 25.39 22.81 -18.83
CA PRO A 41 26.31 21.77 -19.29
C PRO A 41 27.75 22.22 -19.11
N LEU A 42 28.54 21.45 -18.34
CA LEU A 42 29.99 21.58 -18.28
C LEU A 42 30.61 20.81 -19.44
N HIS A 43 31.51 21.48 -20.16
CA HIS A 43 32.08 21.07 -21.43
C HIS A 43 33.56 20.75 -21.24
N ASN A 44 33.95 19.49 -21.01
CA ASN A 44 35.37 19.13 -20.85
C ASN A 44 35.66 17.68 -21.25
N ILE A 45 36.41 17.56 -22.33
CA ILE A 45 36.93 16.37 -23.02
C ILE A 45 38.02 15.67 -22.17
N ALA A 46 38.05 14.33 -22.16
CA ALA A 46 39.26 13.50 -22.42
C ALA A 46 39.08 11.99 -22.11
N THR A 47 39.14 11.20 -23.19
CA THR A 47 39.86 9.91 -23.39
C THR A 47 39.70 8.74 -22.39
N THR A 48 39.10 7.65 -22.90
CA THR A 48 39.28 6.23 -22.49
C THR A 48 40.75 5.78 -22.63
N PRO A 49 41.24 4.71 -21.93
CA PRO A 49 40.74 3.33 -22.10
C PRO A 49 40.64 2.44 -20.83
N GLU A 50 39.77 1.42 -20.87
CA GLU A 50 39.80 0.22 -20.01
C GLU A 50 40.98 -0.73 -20.42
N PRO A 51 41.21 -1.94 -19.85
CA PRO A 51 40.55 -2.70 -18.76
C PRO A 51 41.56 -3.35 -17.77
N LEU A 52 41.10 -4.07 -16.73
CA LEU A 52 41.85 -5.23 -16.17
C LEU A 52 40.98 -6.10 -15.24
N TYR A 53 40.79 -7.34 -15.68
CA TYR A 53 40.37 -8.49 -14.89
C TYR A 53 41.20 -8.63 -13.62
N ASN A 54 40.60 -9.13 -12.52
CA ASN A 54 41.24 -10.01 -11.55
C ASN A 54 40.17 -10.77 -10.74
N MET A 55 40.01 -12.06 -11.04
CA MET A 55 39.54 -13.06 -10.09
C MET A 55 40.69 -13.34 -9.13
N ASP A 56 40.47 -13.28 -7.81
CA ASP A 56 41.27 -14.14 -6.92
C ASP A 56 40.61 -14.44 -5.57
N ALA A 57 40.78 -15.70 -5.18
CA ALA A 57 40.80 -16.35 -3.87
C ALA A 57 39.74 -16.05 -2.78
N MET A 58 39.03 -17.13 -2.45
CA MET A 58 38.34 -17.43 -1.19
C MET A 58 39.34 -17.56 -0.01
N PRO A 59 38.97 -17.11 1.20
CA PRO A 59 39.49 -17.71 2.44
C PRO A 59 38.35 -18.37 3.25
N GLU A 60 38.61 -19.60 3.72
CA GLU A 60 37.75 -20.36 4.62
C GLU A 60 37.87 -19.94 6.10
N SER A 61 36.70 -19.99 6.79
CA SER A 61 36.45 -20.37 8.21
C SER A 61 36.86 -19.41 9.36
N PRO A 62 36.17 -19.40 10.54
CA PRO A 62 35.45 -20.52 11.15
C PRO A 62 34.03 -20.24 11.70
N ALA A 63 33.34 -21.37 11.96
CA ALA A 63 32.03 -21.47 12.59
C ALA A 63 31.95 -20.77 13.96
N VAL A 64 30.87 -20.03 14.17
CA VAL A 64 30.36 -19.70 15.50
C VAL A 64 28.96 -20.29 15.60
N MET A 65 28.86 -21.36 16.39
CA MET A 65 27.59 -21.81 16.99
C MET A 65 27.14 -20.75 17.98
N ASP A 66 25.89 -20.32 17.90
CA ASP A 66 24.87 -20.47 18.97
C ASP A 66 23.76 -19.41 18.85
N ALA A 67 22.56 -19.85 19.22
CA ALA A 67 21.31 -19.13 19.38
C ALA A 67 20.65 -18.55 18.12
N THR A 68 19.75 -19.32 17.53
CA THR A 68 18.51 -18.81 16.91
C THR A 68 17.80 -17.88 17.90
N PRO A 69 17.59 -16.59 17.59
CA PRO A 69 16.40 -15.92 18.05
C PRO A 69 15.29 -16.33 17.08
N GLU A 70 14.34 -17.16 17.52
CA GLU A 70 13.03 -17.15 16.90
C GLU A 70 12.48 -15.72 17.09
N SER A 71 12.65 -14.87 16.07
CA SER A 71 11.85 -13.65 15.99
C SER A 71 10.39 -14.08 15.97
N PRO A 72 9.51 -13.44 16.78
CA PRO A 72 8.09 -13.64 16.59
C PRO A 72 7.80 -13.25 15.15
N ALA A 73 7.17 -14.15 14.41
CA ALA A 73 6.88 -13.98 13.00
C ALA A 73 6.16 -12.64 12.78
N ILE A 74 6.93 -11.62 12.38
CA ILE A 74 6.39 -10.48 11.66
C ILE A 74 5.95 -11.09 10.34
N MET A 75 4.69 -11.49 10.28
CA MET A 75 4.11 -12.06 9.08
C MET A 75 4.19 -10.97 8.02
N ASP A 76 5.09 -11.15 7.05
CA ASP A 76 5.34 -10.20 5.98
C ASP A 76 4.01 -9.91 5.29
N ALA A 77 3.49 -8.70 5.50
CA ALA A 77 2.23 -8.26 4.93
C ALA A 77 2.48 -7.84 3.47
N THR A 78 2.83 -8.81 2.63
CA THR A 78 3.07 -8.60 1.21
C THR A 78 1.79 -8.04 0.58
N PRO A 79 1.82 -6.84 -0.01
CA PRO A 79 0.67 -6.28 -0.70
C PRO A 79 0.41 -7.03 -2.02
N GLU A 80 -0.86 -7.23 -2.37
CA GLU A 80 -1.28 -7.75 -3.66
C GLU A 80 -1.61 -6.59 -4.60
N PHE A 81 -1.07 -6.63 -5.83
CA PHE A 81 -1.33 -5.64 -6.88
C PHE A 81 -2.28 -6.22 -7.92
N LEU A 82 -3.43 -5.56 -8.16
CA LEU A 82 -4.42 -5.99 -9.14
C LEU A 82 -4.92 -4.82 -9.99
N ALA A 83 -5.09 -5.07 -11.28
CA ALA A 83 -5.71 -4.13 -12.21
C ALA A 83 -7.22 -3.96 -11.96
N ILE A 84 -7.70 -2.73 -12.07
CA ILE A 84 -9.10 -2.35 -11.86
C ILE A 84 -9.75 -1.85 -13.15
N MET A 85 -9.03 -1.08 -13.97
CA MET A 85 -9.57 -0.54 -15.21
C MET A 85 -8.56 -0.54 -16.34
N ASN A 86 -8.99 -1.10 -17.47
CA ASN A 86 -8.28 -1.10 -18.74
C ASN A 86 -8.87 0.00 -19.64
N VAL A 87 -8.30 1.20 -19.59
CA VAL A 87 -8.73 2.31 -20.45
C VAL A 87 -8.10 2.14 -21.83
N ALA A 88 -8.89 1.83 -22.85
CA ALA A 88 -8.49 2.01 -24.25
C ALA A 88 -9.59 2.59 -25.16
N PRO A 89 -10.01 3.86 -24.97
CA PRO A 89 -10.50 4.70 -26.05
C PRO A 89 -9.33 5.14 -26.96
N GLU A 90 -9.53 5.16 -28.28
CA GLU A 90 -8.55 5.71 -29.23
C GLU A 90 -8.18 7.19 -28.92
N ALA A 91 -9.09 7.94 -28.29
CA ALA A 91 -8.83 9.30 -27.81
C ALA A 91 -7.73 9.36 -26.73
N THR A 92 -7.74 8.43 -25.77
CA THR A 92 -6.69 8.32 -24.73
C THR A 92 -5.34 7.99 -25.36
N LYS A 93 -5.33 7.13 -26.38
CA LYS A 93 -4.10 6.78 -27.12
C LYS A 93 -3.49 7.96 -27.85
N ALA A 94 -4.30 8.81 -28.49
CA ALA A 94 -3.82 10.01 -29.15
C ALA A 94 -3.22 11.03 -28.16
N ILE A 95 -3.89 11.23 -27.03
CA ILE A 95 -3.39 12.09 -25.94
C ILE A 95 -2.04 11.57 -25.42
N MET A 96 -1.91 10.26 -25.18
CA MET A 96 -0.68 9.64 -24.65
C MET A 96 0.50 9.75 -25.61
N LYS A 97 0.25 9.55 -26.89
CA LYS A 97 1.24 9.79 -27.94
C LYS A 97 1.75 11.22 -27.88
N ASN A 98 0.85 12.20 -27.81
CA ASN A 98 1.21 13.61 -27.73
C ASN A 98 1.99 13.96 -26.44
N ILE A 99 1.56 13.46 -25.28
CA ILE A 99 2.28 13.69 -24.00
C ILE A 99 3.69 13.12 -24.07
N PHE A 100 3.84 11.88 -24.55
CA PHE A 100 5.16 11.26 -24.71
C PHE A 100 6.03 12.05 -25.69
N HIS A 101 5.48 12.40 -26.86
CA HIS A 101 6.20 13.17 -27.88
C HIS A 101 6.73 14.50 -27.34
N GLN A 102 5.88 15.26 -26.66
CA GLN A 102 6.25 16.54 -26.06
C GLN A 102 7.28 16.37 -24.95
N SER A 103 7.03 15.45 -24.02
CA SER A 103 7.94 15.21 -22.89
C SER A 103 9.30 14.72 -23.35
N PHE A 104 9.33 13.71 -24.22
CA PHE A 104 10.57 13.16 -24.77
C PHE A 104 11.38 14.22 -25.51
N ASN A 105 10.73 15.04 -26.35
CA ASN A 105 11.39 16.10 -27.10
C ASN A 105 11.77 17.33 -26.27
N ALA A 106 11.24 17.48 -25.04
CA ALA A 106 11.57 18.57 -24.14
C ALA A 106 12.84 18.30 -23.30
N TYR A 107 13.14 17.04 -23.03
CA TYR A 107 14.29 16.62 -22.20
C TYR A 107 15.49 16.11 -23.01
N LYS A 108 15.43 16.10 -24.34
CA LYS A 108 16.59 15.76 -25.17
C LYS A 108 17.71 16.79 -25.08
N THR A 109 18.94 16.29 -25.16
CA THR A 109 20.14 17.09 -25.39
C THR A 109 20.26 17.44 -26.87
N ASP A 110 20.98 18.51 -27.20
CA ASP A 110 21.07 19.06 -28.57
C ASP A 110 21.65 18.09 -29.61
N ILE A 111 22.27 17.01 -29.15
CA ILE A 111 22.90 15.95 -29.96
C ILE A 111 21.94 14.81 -30.32
N GLU A 112 20.77 14.73 -29.70
CA GLU A 112 19.85 13.62 -29.89
C GLU A 112 18.70 13.97 -30.86
N PRO A 113 18.32 13.09 -31.81
CA PRO A 113 17.33 13.39 -32.84
C PRO A 113 15.90 13.44 -32.28
N ARG A 114 15.16 14.52 -32.52
CA ARG A 114 13.78 14.67 -32.03
C ARG A 114 12.85 13.62 -32.65
N LEU A 115 11.88 13.15 -31.87
CA LEU A 115 10.85 12.23 -32.35
C LEU A 115 9.98 12.98 -33.37
N SER A 116 9.84 12.43 -34.58
CA SER A 116 9.03 13.02 -35.64
C SER A 116 7.54 12.70 -35.46
N GLU A 117 6.64 13.52 -36.02
CA GLU A 117 5.21 13.21 -36.08
C GLU A 117 4.93 11.89 -36.82
N HIS A 118 5.72 11.55 -37.84
CA HIS A 118 5.58 10.28 -38.55
C HIS A 118 5.83 9.06 -37.63
N THR A 119 6.84 9.16 -36.76
CA THR A 119 7.15 8.14 -35.74
C THR A 119 6.03 8.03 -34.69
N LEU A 120 5.34 9.14 -34.41
CA LEU A 120 4.22 9.20 -33.48
C LEU A 120 3.06 8.28 -33.88
N HIS A 121 2.71 8.26 -35.17
CA HIS A 121 1.63 7.42 -35.70
C HIS A 121 1.93 5.92 -35.54
N HIS A 122 3.20 5.54 -35.65
CA HIS A 122 3.66 4.16 -35.52
C HIS A 122 3.93 3.73 -34.07
N MET A 123 3.97 4.69 -33.13
CA MET A 123 4.21 4.40 -31.73
C MET A 123 3.08 3.55 -31.14
N GLN A 124 3.44 2.49 -30.42
CA GLN A 124 2.49 1.70 -29.63
C GLN A 124 2.62 2.11 -28.17
N CYS A 125 1.51 2.55 -27.57
CA CYS A 125 1.47 2.82 -26.14
C CYS A 125 1.17 1.53 -25.40
N SER A 126 2.02 1.17 -24.43
CA SER A 126 1.72 0.06 -23.51
C SER A 126 0.49 0.40 -22.68
N ARG A 127 -0.53 -0.46 -22.70
CA ARG A 127 -1.73 -0.30 -21.87
C ARG A 127 -1.40 -0.33 -20.38
N LYS A 128 -0.34 -1.05 -19.98
CA LYS A 128 0.11 -1.15 -18.59
C LYS A 128 0.53 0.19 -17.96
N LEU A 129 0.89 1.18 -18.78
CA LEU A 129 1.31 2.51 -18.29
C LEU A 129 0.14 3.33 -17.72
N PHE A 130 -1.10 2.95 -18.00
CA PHE A 130 -2.30 3.73 -17.65
C PHE A 130 -3.38 2.85 -17.04
N GLU A 131 -3.01 1.62 -16.69
CA GLU A 131 -3.85 0.70 -15.96
C GLU A 131 -3.96 1.18 -14.52
N ILE A 132 -5.17 1.51 -14.09
CA ILE A 132 -5.40 1.85 -12.68
C ILE A 132 -5.42 0.53 -11.91
N MET A 133 -4.48 0.40 -10.97
CA MET A 133 -4.25 -0.78 -10.16
C MET A 133 -4.51 -0.45 -8.69
N LEU A 134 -5.20 -1.35 -8.00
CA LEU A 134 -5.32 -1.36 -6.54
C LEU A 134 -4.24 -2.27 -5.98
N SER A 135 -3.41 -1.71 -5.10
CA SER A 135 -2.60 -2.48 -4.18
C SER A 135 -3.29 -2.55 -2.83
N TYR A 136 -3.37 -3.72 -2.20
CA TYR A 136 -3.91 -3.83 -0.84
C TYR A 136 -3.20 -4.92 -0.02
N ARG A 137 -3.22 -4.76 1.31
CA ARG A 137 -2.65 -5.75 2.23
C ARG A 137 -3.62 -6.90 2.45
N ARG A 138 -3.13 -8.14 2.32
CA ARG A 138 -3.91 -9.35 2.64
C ARG A 138 -4.24 -9.47 4.13
N VAL A 139 -3.36 -8.89 4.95
CA VAL A 139 -3.41 -8.88 6.41
C VAL A 139 -3.30 -7.43 6.85
N SER A 140 -4.38 -6.90 7.39
CA SER A 140 -4.53 -5.50 7.81
C SER A 140 -4.72 -5.35 9.32
N GLY A 141 -4.30 -6.36 10.10
CA GLY A 141 -4.38 -6.34 11.55
C GLY A 141 -3.42 -7.32 12.19
N ALA A 142 -3.14 -7.10 13.47
CA ALA A 142 -2.22 -7.88 14.27
C ALA A 142 -2.65 -7.86 15.75
N TYR A 143 -2.18 -8.82 16.53
CA TYR A 143 -2.33 -8.85 17.98
C TYR A 143 -0.97 -8.82 18.64
N ILE A 144 -0.79 -7.93 19.62
CA ILE A 144 0.44 -7.81 20.41
C ILE A 144 0.15 -8.42 21.78
N GLU A 145 0.59 -9.66 21.97
CA GLU A 145 0.27 -10.47 23.15
C GLU A 145 0.80 -9.88 24.45
N GLY A 146 2.05 -9.40 24.47
CA GLY A 146 2.66 -8.81 25.67
C GLY A 146 1.93 -7.56 26.19
N ASP A 147 1.23 -6.84 25.31
CA ASP A 147 0.53 -5.59 25.63
C ASP A 147 -0.99 -5.73 25.60
N ASN A 148 -1.52 -6.90 25.21
CA ASN A 148 -2.94 -7.15 24.97
C ASN A 148 -3.58 -6.08 24.05
N VAL A 149 -2.90 -5.80 22.93
CA VAL A 149 -3.33 -4.80 21.95
C VAL A 149 -3.72 -5.46 20.64
N ALA A 150 -4.95 -5.23 20.20
CA ALA A 150 -5.38 -5.53 18.85
C ALA A 150 -5.15 -4.30 17.95
N VAL A 151 -4.41 -4.47 16.86
CA VAL A 151 -4.06 -3.41 15.91
C VAL A 151 -4.76 -3.67 14.58
N THR A 152 -5.32 -2.63 13.97
CA THR A 152 -5.80 -2.69 12.59
C THR A 152 -5.44 -1.43 11.81
N VAL A 153 -5.21 -1.58 10.50
CA VAL A 153 -4.89 -0.48 9.58
C VAL A 153 -6.03 -0.27 8.59
N GLU A 154 -6.35 1.00 8.30
CA GLU A 154 -7.31 1.38 7.27
C GLU A 154 -6.84 2.60 6.47
N GLY A 155 -7.52 2.86 5.34
CA GLY A 155 -7.12 3.91 4.39
C GLY A 155 -5.87 3.52 3.59
N GLU A 156 -5.03 4.49 3.26
CA GLU A 156 -3.86 4.29 2.38
C GLU A 156 -2.86 3.26 2.92
N ALA A 157 -2.74 3.14 4.24
CA ALA A 157 -1.91 2.12 4.89
C ALA A 157 -2.36 0.69 4.58
N ALA A 158 -3.66 0.49 4.30
CA ALA A 158 -4.25 -0.80 3.97
C ALA A 158 -4.36 -1.02 2.45
N ARG A 159 -4.58 0.04 1.67
CA ARG A 159 -4.91 -0.04 0.24
C ARG A 159 -4.56 1.28 -0.49
N VAL A 160 -3.92 1.20 -1.65
CA VAL A 160 -3.47 2.36 -2.42
C VAL A 160 -3.69 2.15 -3.91
N LEU A 161 -4.05 3.21 -4.62
CA LEU A 161 -4.12 3.24 -6.08
C LEU A 161 -2.81 3.79 -6.65
N ASN A 162 -2.36 3.24 -7.77
CA ASN A 162 -1.18 3.76 -8.48
C ASN A 162 -1.43 5.10 -9.20
N PHE A 163 -2.68 5.56 -9.24
CA PHE A 163 -3.09 6.86 -9.75
C PHE A 163 -3.95 7.57 -8.71
N ASP A 164 -3.82 8.89 -8.64
CA ASP A 164 -4.77 9.71 -7.91
C ASP A 164 -6.09 9.78 -8.69
N THR A 165 -7.07 8.99 -8.26
CA THR A 165 -8.42 8.97 -8.82
C THR A 165 -9.41 9.76 -7.97
N GLY A 166 -8.96 10.42 -6.89
CA GLY A 166 -9.84 11.04 -5.89
C GLY A 166 -10.68 10.06 -5.07
N CYS A 167 -10.56 8.74 -5.29
CA CYS A 167 -11.39 7.73 -4.63
C CYS A 167 -10.87 7.27 -3.26
N GLY A 168 -9.65 7.66 -2.89
CA GLY A 168 -8.94 7.13 -1.71
C GLY A 168 -9.71 7.33 -0.40
N VAL A 169 -10.31 8.51 -0.21
CA VAL A 169 -11.07 8.85 1.00
C VAL A 169 -12.30 7.95 1.13
N ASN A 170 -13.13 7.87 0.08
CA ASN A 170 -14.35 7.06 0.11
C ASN A 170 -14.01 5.58 0.32
N LEU A 171 -12.94 5.11 -0.30
CA LEU A 171 -12.47 3.74 -0.13
C LEU A 171 -11.98 3.47 1.30
N GLY A 172 -11.27 4.41 1.91
CA GLY A 172 -10.86 4.35 3.32
C GLY A 172 -12.04 4.36 4.29
N MET A 173 -13.03 5.23 4.05
CA MET A 173 -14.25 5.33 4.87
C MET A 173 -15.04 4.02 4.86
N ARG A 174 -15.16 3.33 3.72
CA ARG A 174 -15.77 1.99 3.66
C ARG A 174 -15.04 0.96 4.52
N GLY A 175 -13.72 1.05 4.60
CA GLY A 175 -12.92 0.21 5.49
C GLY A 175 -13.27 0.37 6.98
N LEU A 176 -13.74 1.57 7.37
CA LEU A 176 -14.11 1.91 8.75
C LEU A 176 -15.54 1.47 9.14
N GLU A 177 -16.38 1.03 8.20
CA GLU A 177 -17.78 0.64 8.50
C GLU A 177 -17.90 -0.48 9.54
N SER A 178 -16.94 -1.42 9.57
CA SER A 178 -16.88 -2.51 10.55
C SER A 178 -16.16 -2.13 11.86
N LEU A 179 -15.63 -0.90 11.97
CA LEU A 179 -14.77 -0.52 13.07
C LEU A 179 -15.50 -0.52 14.42
N GLY A 180 -16.73 -0.02 14.48
CA GLY A 180 -17.51 0.00 15.72
C GLY A 180 -17.73 -1.41 16.29
N MET A 181 -18.05 -2.36 15.41
CA MET A 181 -18.22 -3.77 15.79
C MET A 181 -16.89 -4.40 16.25
N PHE A 182 -15.78 -4.09 15.57
CA PHE A 182 -14.46 -4.56 15.96
C PHE A 182 -14.06 -4.05 17.36
N ILE A 183 -14.24 -2.76 17.63
CA ILE A 183 -13.95 -2.16 18.94
C ILE A 183 -14.81 -2.83 20.02
N TYR A 184 -16.11 -2.96 19.77
CA TYR A 184 -17.03 -3.59 20.71
C TYR A 184 -16.60 -5.02 21.05
N ARG A 185 -16.40 -5.88 20.04
CA ARG A 185 -15.99 -7.28 20.24
C ARG A 185 -14.65 -7.42 20.94
N THR A 186 -13.69 -6.54 20.63
CA THR A 186 -12.38 -6.53 21.30
C THR A 186 -12.51 -6.07 22.75
N ALA A 187 -13.36 -5.07 23.04
CA ALA A 187 -13.55 -4.54 24.39
C ALA A 187 -14.34 -5.51 25.30
N THR A 188 -15.20 -6.35 24.73
CA THR A 188 -16.00 -7.34 25.47
C THR A 188 -15.43 -8.76 25.39
N ALA A 189 -14.24 -8.94 24.81
CA ALA A 189 -13.64 -10.25 24.66
C ALA A 189 -13.33 -10.87 26.02
N LEU A 190 -13.71 -12.14 26.18
CA LEU A 190 -13.47 -12.92 27.39
C LEU A 190 -12.17 -13.71 27.30
N ASP A 191 -11.61 -13.89 26.09
CA ASP A 191 -10.33 -14.53 25.90
C ASP A 191 -9.65 -14.03 24.61
N GLN A 192 -8.46 -14.57 24.34
CA GLN A 192 -7.69 -14.23 23.14
C GLN A 192 -8.37 -14.71 21.85
N ASN A 193 -9.17 -15.78 21.89
CA ASN A 193 -9.88 -16.28 20.72
C ASN A 193 -10.96 -15.30 20.29
N ASP A 194 -11.67 -14.68 21.24
CA ASP A 194 -12.65 -13.62 20.94
C ASP A 194 -11.99 -12.43 20.24
N VAL A 195 -10.76 -12.05 20.65
CA VAL A 195 -9.98 -11.00 19.99
C VAL A 195 -9.57 -11.41 18.57
N PHE A 196 -9.13 -12.66 18.38
CA PHE A 196 -8.79 -13.19 17.07
C PHE A 196 -9.99 -13.27 16.12
N GLU A 197 -11.17 -13.63 16.63
CA GLU A 197 -12.43 -13.59 15.88
C GLU A 197 -12.78 -12.16 15.47
N ALA A 198 -12.64 -11.19 16.37
CA ALA A 198 -12.84 -9.77 16.05
C ALA A 198 -11.87 -9.28 14.98
N LEU A 199 -10.58 -9.59 15.09
CA LEU A 199 -9.54 -9.26 14.11
C LEU A 199 -9.80 -9.94 12.75
N SER A 200 -10.16 -11.22 12.75
CA SER A 200 -10.48 -11.98 11.54
C SER A 200 -11.64 -11.33 10.79
N ALA A 201 -12.73 -11.01 11.50
CA ALA A 201 -13.88 -10.31 10.92
C ALA A 201 -13.48 -8.94 10.34
N LYS A 202 -12.64 -8.17 11.04
CA LYS A 202 -12.14 -6.87 10.57
C LYS A 202 -11.31 -7.00 9.29
N ILE A 203 -10.38 -7.96 9.24
CA ILE A 203 -9.52 -8.23 8.08
C ILE A 203 -10.36 -8.71 6.89
N GLN A 204 -11.36 -9.56 7.13
CA GLN A 204 -12.28 -10.01 6.08
C GLN A 204 -13.11 -8.86 5.50
N HIS A 205 -13.65 -7.97 6.34
CA HIS A 205 -14.34 -6.76 5.87
C HIS A 205 -13.42 -5.89 5.03
N SER A 206 -12.19 -5.66 5.52
CA SER A 206 -11.19 -4.86 4.81
C SER A 206 -10.90 -5.43 3.41
N ARG A 207 -10.72 -6.75 3.30
CA ARG A 207 -10.56 -7.45 2.02
C ARG A 207 -11.78 -7.31 1.13
N HIS A 208 -12.97 -7.50 1.68
CA HIS A 208 -14.22 -7.38 0.93
C HIS A 208 -14.37 -5.98 0.31
N VAL A 209 -14.03 -4.92 1.04
CA VAL A 209 -14.03 -3.54 0.51
C VAL A 209 -13.10 -3.39 -0.69
N ALA A 210 -11.89 -3.97 -0.65
CA ALA A 210 -10.94 -3.92 -1.75
C ALA A 210 -11.45 -4.70 -2.98
N GLU A 211 -11.98 -5.91 -2.76
CA GLU A 211 -12.53 -6.76 -3.82
C GLU A 211 -13.76 -6.16 -4.48
N THR A 212 -14.65 -5.55 -3.70
CA THR A 212 -15.84 -4.86 -4.21
C THR A 212 -15.44 -3.61 -4.99
N PHE A 213 -14.49 -2.82 -4.49
CA PHE A 213 -13.97 -1.67 -5.23
C PHE A 213 -13.34 -2.08 -6.57
N ARG A 214 -12.60 -3.19 -6.59
CA ARG A 214 -12.01 -3.74 -7.80
C ARG A 214 -13.07 -4.13 -8.84
N LYS A 215 -14.21 -4.69 -8.42
CA LYS A 215 -15.26 -5.17 -9.34
C LYS A 215 -16.04 -4.05 -9.99
N SER A 216 -16.41 -3.01 -9.23
CA SER A 216 -17.32 -1.98 -9.72
C SER A 216 -17.05 -0.57 -9.17
N GLY A 217 -16.24 -0.43 -8.12
CA GLY A 217 -16.10 0.83 -7.40
C GLY A 217 -15.46 1.96 -8.20
N LEU A 218 -14.45 1.66 -9.02
CA LEU A 218 -13.80 2.68 -9.85
C LEU A 218 -14.67 3.11 -11.03
N ALA A 219 -15.42 2.19 -11.63
CA ALA A 219 -16.33 2.51 -12.73
C ALA A 219 -17.48 3.40 -12.24
N SER A 220 -18.11 3.06 -11.11
CA SER A 220 -19.14 3.91 -10.49
C SER A 220 -18.59 5.30 -10.14
N ALA A 221 -17.42 5.40 -9.51
CA ALA A 221 -16.85 6.68 -9.13
C ALA A 221 -16.43 7.60 -10.29
N MET A 222 -16.17 7.06 -11.49
CA MET A 222 -15.68 7.81 -12.65
C MET A 222 -16.76 8.15 -13.68
N PHE A 223 -17.89 7.44 -13.65
CA PHE A 223 -18.93 7.53 -14.70
C PHE A 223 -20.35 7.81 -14.16
N GLU A 224 -20.54 7.84 -12.85
CA GLU A 224 -21.76 8.34 -12.18
C GLU A 224 -21.50 9.69 -11.53
#